data_AF-A0A7T4KHM1-F1
#
_entry.id   AF-A0A7T4KHM1-F1
#
_cell.length_a   1.000
_cell.length_b   1.000
_cell.length_c   1.000
_cell.angle_alpha   90.00
_cell.angle_beta   90.00
_cell.angle_gamma   90.00
#
_symmetry.space_group_name_H-M   'P 1'
#
loop_
_entity.id
_entity.type
_entity.pdbx_description
1 polymer ?
#
loop_
_entity_poly.entity_id
_entity_poly.type
_entity_poly.pdbx_seq_one_letter_code
_entity_poly.pdbx_strand_id
1 'polypeptide(L)'
;MKKIIFLLIMTIFTLTGCKTIQISNSYGYKIANHKEIYSKIDISAPVMDNSKKEKSPLTRIRIISKNKNSIKETPKTIKIISNNKEYLINVDSKYNTIYPVSDKGIIIDSDSFTLEIGNIKFEDGTTLYIPPLVFKRNIYVYKLNRILDTLNQDTREDLFNGSIEEYREWQKKNMK
;
A
#
# COMPACT_ATOMS: atom_id res chain seq x y z
N MET A 1 1.32 52.06 -1.71
CA MET A 1 0.22 51.06 -1.68
C MET A 1 0.13 50.24 -2.96
N LYS A 2 0.03 50.84 -4.17
CA LYS A 2 -0.07 50.08 -5.44
C LYS A 2 1.06 49.06 -5.70
N LYS A 3 2.31 49.38 -5.34
CA LYS A 3 3.47 48.47 -5.49
C LYS A 3 3.42 47.26 -4.56
N ILE A 4 2.92 47.43 -3.32
CA ILE A 4 2.78 46.34 -2.34
C ILE A 4 1.65 45.39 -2.75
N ILE A 5 0.52 45.95 -3.23
CA ILE A 5 -0.61 45.16 -3.77
C ILE A 5 -0.17 44.35 -4.99
N PHE A 6 0.58 44.95 -5.92
CA PHE A 6 1.13 44.23 -7.09
C PHE A 6 2.08 43.11 -6.68
N LEU A 7 2.95 43.34 -5.68
CA LEU A 7 3.87 42.32 -5.18
C LEU A 7 3.12 41.15 -4.53
N LEU A 8 2.08 41.44 -3.73
CA LEU A 8 1.20 40.44 -3.11
C LEU A 8 0.42 39.61 -4.14
N ILE A 9 -0.11 40.26 -5.18
CA ILE A 9 -0.83 39.56 -6.25
C ILE A 9 0.12 38.65 -7.03
N MET A 10 1.33 39.12 -7.34
CA MET A 10 2.33 38.30 -8.04
C MET A 10 2.82 37.12 -7.19
N THR A 11 3.07 37.30 -5.90
CA THR A 11 3.39 36.17 -5.02
C THR A 11 2.23 35.18 -4.97
N ILE A 12 0.99 35.61 -4.73
CA ILE A 12 -0.19 34.73 -4.70
C ILE A 12 -0.34 33.95 -6.03
N PHE A 13 -0.10 34.56 -7.18
CA PHE A 13 -0.16 33.88 -8.49
C PHE A 13 0.94 32.83 -8.67
N THR A 14 2.18 33.13 -8.25
CA THR A 14 3.30 32.17 -8.32
C THR A 14 3.12 30.98 -7.37
N LEU A 15 2.46 31.22 -6.23
CA LEU A 15 2.19 30.22 -5.20
C LEU A 15 1.09 29.21 -5.59
N THR A 16 0.12 29.61 -6.41
CA THR A 16 -1.02 28.75 -6.78
C THR A 16 -0.74 27.86 -8.00
N GLY A 17 0.16 28.27 -8.90
CA GLY A 17 0.40 27.56 -10.17
C GLY A 17 1.41 26.40 -10.15
N CYS A 18 2.32 26.33 -9.16
CA CYS A 18 3.40 25.35 -9.17
C CYS A 18 2.96 24.00 -8.57
N LYS A 19 2.47 23.09 -9.42
CA LYS A 19 2.19 21.69 -9.03
C LYS A 19 3.40 20.79 -9.30
N THR A 20 3.73 19.92 -8.35
CA THR A 20 4.78 18.90 -8.52
C THR A 20 4.16 17.52 -8.72
N ILE A 21 4.74 16.70 -9.59
CA ILE A 21 4.36 15.29 -9.74
C ILE A 21 4.90 14.50 -8.54
N GLN A 22 4.04 13.67 -7.97
CA GLN A 22 4.33 12.72 -6.90
C GLN A 22 4.02 11.31 -7.38
N ILE A 23 4.76 10.34 -6.85
CA ILE A 23 4.57 8.92 -7.10
C ILE A 23 4.41 8.24 -5.74
N SER A 24 3.39 7.39 -5.62
CA SER A 24 3.26 6.48 -4.50
C SER A 24 3.09 5.05 -4.95
N ASN A 25 3.50 4.12 -4.07
CA ASN A 25 3.43 2.69 -4.34
C ASN A 25 2.77 1.96 -3.17
N SER A 26 2.05 0.89 -3.50
CA SER A 26 1.48 -0.04 -2.52
C SER A 26 1.42 -1.44 -3.10
N TYR A 27 1.21 -2.45 -2.25
CA TYR A 27 0.81 -3.76 -2.71
C TYR A 27 -0.70 -3.94 -2.52
N GLY A 28 -1.37 -4.42 -3.56
CA GLY A 28 -2.76 -4.85 -3.52
C GLY A 28 -2.90 -6.25 -4.09
N TYR A 29 -3.99 -6.92 -3.75
CA TYR A 29 -4.30 -8.25 -4.24
C TYR A 29 -5.76 -8.26 -4.70
N LYS A 30 -6.06 -9.02 -5.76
CA LYS A 30 -7.43 -9.25 -6.19
C LYS A 30 -7.84 -10.63 -5.68
N ILE A 31 -8.90 -10.68 -4.90
CA ILE A 31 -9.52 -11.94 -4.49
C ILE A 31 -10.57 -12.29 -5.54
N ALA A 32 -10.25 -13.13 -6.51
CA ALA A 32 -11.28 -13.74 -7.34
C ALA A 32 -12.05 -14.76 -6.49
N ASN A 33 -13.38 -14.64 -6.40
CA ASN A 33 -14.32 -15.66 -5.90
C ASN A 33 -14.32 -16.03 -4.40
N HIS A 34 -13.72 -15.26 -3.47
CA HIS A 34 -13.83 -15.52 -2.02
C HIS A 34 -14.51 -14.39 -1.25
N LYS A 35 -15.79 -14.14 -1.56
CA LYS A 35 -16.62 -13.11 -0.90
C LYS A 35 -16.64 -13.26 0.63
N GLU A 36 -16.57 -14.50 1.12
CA GLU A 36 -16.52 -14.81 2.56
C GLU A 36 -15.24 -14.32 3.25
N ILE A 37 -14.09 -14.33 2.56
CA ILE A 37 -12.84 -13.83 3.13
C ILE A 37 -12.95 -12.32 3.36
N TYR A 38 -13.39 -11.59 2.34
CA TYR A 38 -13.52 -10.13 2.42
C TYR A 38 -14.65 -9.68 3.35
N SER A 39 -15.64 -10.52 3.67
CA SER A 39 -16.66 -10.14 4.66
C SER A 39 -16.13 -10.22 6.10
N LYS A 40 -15.14 -11.09 6.36
CA LYS A 40 -14.62 -11.33 7.72
C LYS A 40 -13.31 -10.61 8.03
N ILE A 41 -12.39 -10.52 7.07
CA ILE A 41 -11.05 -9.97 7.30
C ILE A 41 -10.61 -9.02 6.19
N ASP A 42 -9.60 -8.22 6.51
CA ASP A 42 -8.78 -7.46 5.58
C ASP A 42 -7.31 -7.88 5.74
N ILE A 43 -6.57 -7.92 4.64
CA ILE A 43 -5.16 -8.30 4.62
C ILE A 43 -4.40 -7.16 3.95
N SER A 44 -3.52 -6.50 4.70
CA SER A 44 -2.72 -5.38 4.17
C SER A 44 -1.24 -5.72 4.13
N ALA A 45 -0.58 -5.23 3.09
CA ALA A 45 0.84 -5.40 2.82
C ALA A 45 1.53 -4.03 2.66
N PRO A 46 1.61 -3.22 3.74
CA PRO A 46 2.21 -1.89 3.69
C PRO A 46 3.70 -1.94 3.32
N VAL A 47 4.13 -0.97 2.51
CA VAL A 47 5.53 -0.73 2.16
C VAL A 47 6.20 0.24 3.16
N MET A 48 7.53 0.27 3.19
CA MET A 48 8.30 1.11 4.12
C MET A 48 8.14 2.60 3.84
N ASP A 49 8.21 2.99 2.57
CA ASP A 49 8.08 4.36 2.11
C ASP A 49 7.18 4.36 0.88
N ASN A 50 5.94 4.76 1.08
CA ASN A 50 4.97 4.88 0.00
C ASN A 50 5.14 6.21 -0.75
N SER A 51 6.11 7.06 -0.40
CA SER A 51 6.28 8.39 -0.98
C SER A 51 7.47 8.43 -1.93
N LYS A 52 7.29 9.10 -3.07
CA LYS A 52 8.35 9.52 -4.02
C LYS A 52 9.21 8.39 -4.59
N LYS A 53 8.72 7.15 -4.56
CA LYS A 53 9.43 5.98 -5.09
C LYS A 53 8.47 5.05 -5.82
N GLU A 54 8.89 4.56 -6.97
CA GLU A 54 8.21 3.48 -7.69
C GLU A 54 8.32 2.16 -6.92
N LYS A 55 9.44 1.95 -6.22
CA LYS A 55 9.73 0.74 -5.45
C LYS A 55 10.07 1.06 -4.01
N SER A 56 9.36 0.40 -3.11
CA SER A 56 9.69 0.33 -1.68
C SER A 56 9.51 -1.11 -1.20
N PRO A 57 10.39 -1.60 -0.31
CA PRO A 57 10.24 -2.90 0.31
C PRO A 57 8.96 -3.01 1.14
N LEU A 58 8.44 -4.23 1.26
CA LEU A 58 7.37 -4.62 2.17
C LEU A 58 7.83 -4.47 3.63
N THR A 59 7.03 -3.79 4.45
CA THR A 59 7.30 -3.63 5.88
C THR A 59 6.80 -4.84 6.67
N ARG A 60 5.56 -5.24 6.41
CA ARG A 60 4.83 -6.27 7.17
C ARG A 60 3.62 -6.76 6.41
N ILE A 61 3.07 -7.89 6.85
CA ILE A 61 1.71 -8.30 6.55
C ILE A 61 0.84 -8.04 7.78
N ARG A 62 -0.38 -7.54 7.61
CA ARG A 62 -1.36 -7.40 8.69
C ARG A 62 -2.65 -8.09 8.31
N ILE A 63 -3.20 -8.85 9.24
CA ILE A 63 -4.51 -9.49 9.13
C ILE A 63 -5.44 -8.75 10.11
N ILE A 64 -6.44 -8.08 9.60
CA ILE A 64 -7.34 -7.24 10.40
C ILE A 64 -8.72 -7.87 10.33
N SER A 65 -9.34 -8.12 11.48
CA SER A 65 -10.75 -8.51 11.46
C SER A 65 -11.62 -7.30 11.14
N LYS A 66 -12.62 -7.49 10.27
CA LYS A 66 -13.66 -6.48 10.04
C LYS A 66 -14.62 -6.37 11.19
N ASN A 67 -14.80 -7.44 11.96
CA ASN A 67 -15.50 -7.39 13.24
C ASN A 67 -14.46 -7.29 14.37
N LYS A 68 -14.54 -6.22 15.16
CA LYS A 68 -13.51 -5.89 16.15
C LYS A 68 -13.25 -7.08 17.08
N ASN A 69 -11.98 -7.45 17.22
CA ASN A 69 -11.49 -8.51 18.11
C ASN A 69 -12.09 -9.91 17.86
N SER A 70 -12.54 -10.23 16.65
CA SER A 70 -13.11 -11.57 16.37
C SER A 70 -12.09 -12.63 15.97
N ILE A 71 -10.83 -12.26 15.69
CA ILE A 71 -9.76 -13.24 15.40
C ILE A 71 -9.18 -13.72 16.72
N LYS A 72 -9.26 -15.03 16.93
CA LYS A 72 -8.72 -15.72 18.10
C LYS A 72 -7.28 -16.17 17.90
N GLU A 73 -6.99 -16.74 16.74
CA GLU A 73 -5.68 -17.29 16.42
C GLU A 73 -5.38 -17.14 14.93
N THR A 74 -4.14 -16.75 14.62
CA THR A 74 -3.59 -16.82 13.26
C THR A 74 -2.38 -17.76 13.24
N PRO A 75 -1.99 -18.28 12.06
CA PRO A 75 -0.85 -19.17 11.95
C PRO A 75 0.43 -18.58 12.55
N LYS A 76 1.19 -19.39 13.30
CA LYS A 76 2.50 -18.95 13.83
C LYS A 76 3.49 -18.55 12.74
N THR A 77 3.32 -19.10 11.54
CA THR A 77 4.21 -18.90 10.40
C THR A 77 3.35 -18.66 9.18
N ILE A 78 3.68 -17.60 8.43
CA ILE A 78 3.20 -17.40 7.06
C ILE A 78 4.39 -17.54 6.10
N LYS A 79 4.09 -17.81 4.83
CA LYS A 79 5.10 -17.88 3.78
C LYS A 79 4.90 -16.76 2.78
N ILE A 80 5.99 -16.10 2.42
CA ILE A 80 6.06 -15.18 1.29
C ILE A 80 6.93 -15.81 0.22
N ILE A 81 6.44 -15.84 -1.02
CA ILE A 81 7.18 -16.32 -2.19
C ILE A 81 7.37 -15.12 -3.11
N SER A 82 8.63 -14.72 -3.32
CA SER A 82 9.00 -13.58 -4.18
C SER A 82 10.26 -13.93 -4.96
N ASN A 83 10.25 -13.67 -6.27
CA ASN A 83 11.39 -13.93 -7.15
C ASN A 83 11.99 -15.35 -6.99
N ASN A 84 11.12 -16.37 -6.92
CA ASN A 84 11.48 -17.79 -6.70
C ASN A 84 12.21 -18.08 -5.38
N LYS A 85 12.17 -17.15 -4.42
CA LYS A 85 12.67 -17.35 -3.05
C LYS A 85 11.50 -17.45 -2.08
N GLU A 86 11.64 -18.33 -1.11
CA GLU A 86 10.67 -18.53 -0.04
C GLU A 86 11.16 -17.90 1.26
N TYR A 87 10.25 -17.22 1.95
CA TYR A 87 10.51 -16.55 3.22
C TYR A 87 9.47 -16.98 4.24
N LEU A 88 9.92 -17.58 5.34
CA LEU A 88 9.06 -17.98 6.45
C LEU A 88 9.05 -16.87 7.51
N ILE A 89 7.88 -16.31 7.77
CA ILE A 89 7.70 -15.21 8.71
C ILE A 89 6.97 -15.71 9.96
N ASN A 90 7.73 -15.92 11.03
CA ASN A 90 7.19 -16.39 12.30
C ASN A 90 6.68 -15.24 13.19
N VAL A 91 5.61 -15.45 13.96
CA VAL A 91 5.14 -14.54 15.00
C VAL A 91 4.80 -15.32 16.26
N ASP A 92 4.82 -14.63 17.41
CA ASP A 92 4.26 -15.22 18.63
C ASP A 92 2.74 -15.38 18.45
N SER A 93 2.28 -16.62 18.60
CA SER A 93 0.87 -17.02 18.50
C SER A 93 -0.05 -16.31 19.47
N LYS A 94 0.48 -15.74 20.56
CA LYS A 94 -0.38 -15.29 21.65
C LYS A 94 -1.24 -14.09 21.26
N TYR A 95 -0.79 -13.20 20.35
CA TYR A 95 -1.56 -12.00 19.96
C TYR A 95 -1.26 -11.38 18.59
N ASN A 96 -0.35 -11.90 17.75
CA ASN A 96 0.12 -11.08 16.63
C ASN A 96 -0.55 -11.42 15.28
N THR A 97 -1.53 -10.58 14.89
CA THR A 97 -2.04 -10.52 13.52
C THR A 97 -1.13 -9.72 12.57
N ILE A 98 0.03 -9.29 13.07
CA ILE A 98 1.03 -8.51 12.36
C ILE A 98 2.30 -9.36 12.21
N TYR A 99 2.72 -9.54 10.96
CA TYR A 99 3.90 -10.32 10.58
C TYR A 99 4.99 -9.37 10.09
N PRO A 100 6.00 -9.05 10.91
CA PRO A 100 7.07 -8.15 10.54
C PRO A 100 7.98 -8.81 9.49
N VAL A 101 8.25 -8.09 8.41
CA VAL A 101 9.12 -8.55 7.31
C VAL A 101 10.43 -7.77 7.34
N SER A 102 10.37 -6.44 7.21
CA SER A 102 11.55 -5.58 7.23
C SER A 102 12.34 -5.70 8.54
N ASP A 103 11.64 -5.80 9.67
CA ASP A 103 12.27 -5.85 11.00
C ASP A 103 13.06 -7.14 11.21
N LYS A 104 12.86 -8.15 10.35
CA LYS A 104 13.62 -9.40 10.32
C LYS A 104 14.78 -9.38 9.31
N GLY A 105 15.08 -8.23 8.72
CA GLY A 105 16.09 -8.09 7.67
C GLY A 105 15.70 -8.69 6.32
N ILE A 106 14.42 -9.03 6.13
CA ILE A 106 13.91 -9.59 4.87
C ILE A 106 13.49 -8.43 3.96
N ILE A 107 14.02 -8.39 2.74
CA ILE A 107 13.74 -7.35 1.75
C ILE A 107 12.88 -7.95 0.63
N ILE A 108 11.63 -7.51 0.54
CA ILE A 108 10.68 -7.88 -0.54
C ILE A 108 10.29 -6.61 -1.29
N ASP A 109 10.90 -6.36 -2.44
CA ASP A 109 10.67 -5.17 -3.28
C ASP A 109 10.26 -5.50 -4.72
N SER A 110 9.92 -6.77 -4.98
CA SER A 110 9.47 -7.27 -6.28
C SER A 110 8.18 -6.60 -6.77
N ASP A 111 7.88 -6.74 -8.06
CA ASP A 111 6.62 -6.26 -8.64
C ASP A 111 5.40 -7.03 -8.09
N SER A 112 5.60 -8.29 -7.72
CA SER A 112 4.58 -9.13 -7.08
C SER A 112 5.19 -10.15 -6.14
N PHE A 113 4.38 -10.65 -5.20
CA PHE A 113 4.72 -11.80 -4.35
C PHE A 113 3.46 -12.62 -4.06
N THR A 114 3.65 -13.91 -3.76
CA THR A 114 2.58 -14.77 -3.25
C THR A 114 2.67 -14.85 -1.73
N LEU A 115 1.52 -14.74 -1.08
CA LEU A 115 1.36 -14.86 0.37
C LEU A 115 0.55 -16.11 0.70
N GLU A 116 1.12 -16.99 1.51
CA GLU A 116 0.43 -18.16 2.06
C GLU A 116 0.23 -17.96 3.56
N ILE A 117 -1.04 -17.87 3.98
CA ILE A 117 -1.43 -17.73 5.38
C ILE A 117 -1.89 -19.09 5.91
N GLY A 118 -2.93 -19.66 5.31
CA GLY A 118 -3.59 -20.87 5.80
C GLY A 118 -4.81 -20.56 6.68
N ASN A 119 -4.98 -21.29 7.78
CA ASN A 119 -6.20 -21.24 8.60
C ASN A 119 -6.16 -20.14 9.66
N ILE A 120 -7.24 -19.37 9.76
CA ILE A 120 -7.49 -18.39 10.83
C ILE A 120 -8.65 -18.87 11.68
N LYS A 121 -8.50 -18.88 13.01
CA LYS A 121 -9.59 -19.21 13.94
C LYS A 121 -10.21 -17.94 14.50
N PHE A 122 -11.53 -17.94 14.61
CA PHE A 122 -12.31 -16.85 15.19
C PHE A 122 -12.78 -17.21 16.60
N GLU A 123 -13.19 -16.18 17.36
CA GLU A 123 -13.69 -16.34 18.73
C GLU A 123 -14.99 -17.14 18.80
N ASP A 124 -15.80 -17.09 17.75
CA ASP A 124 -17.04 -17.88 17.61
C ASP A 124 -16.77 -19.38 17.32
N GLY A 125 -15.50 -19.80 17.28
CA GLY A 125 -15.08 -21.16 16.99
C GLY A 125 -14.99 -21.48 15.49
N THR A 126 -15.40 -20.57 14.61
CA THR A 126 -15.28 -20.79 13.16
C THR A 126 -13.82 -20.70 12.71
N THR A 127 -13.50 -21.44 11.65
CA THR A 127 -12.19 -21.42 11.01
C THR A 127 -12.35 -21.02 9.55
N LEU A 128 -11.50 -20.11 9.08
CA LEU A 128 -11.45 -19.67 7.69
C LEU A 128 -10.10 -20.04 7.08
N TYR A 129 -10.13 -20.79 5.99
CA TYR A 129 -8.95 -21.05 5.18
C TYR A 129 -8.71 -19.91 4.20
N ILE A 130 -7.50 -19.36 4.21
CA ILE A 130 -7.04 -18.35 3.26
C ILE A 130 -6.17 -19.04 2.20
N PRO A 131 -6.62 -19.11 0.93
CA PRO A 131 -5.82 -19.65 -0.15
C PRO A 131 -4.61 -18.73 -0.43
N PRO A 132 -3.58 -19.21 -1.15
CA PRO A 132 -2.47 -18.36 -1.57
C PRO A 132 -2.95 -17.11 -2.31
N LEU A 133 -2.45 -15.95 -1.89
CA LEU A 133 -2.84 -14.65 -2.43
C LEU A 133 -1.70 -14.04 -3.22
N VAL A 134 -1.97 -13.60 -4.45
CA VAL A 134 -0.97 -12.88 -5.26
C VAL A 134 -1.13 -11.39 -5.04
N PHE A 135 -0.15 -10.79 -4.37
CA PHE A 135 -0.02 -9.35 -4.22
C PHE A 135 0.76 -8.79 -5.41
N LYS A 136 0.23 -7.74 -6.02
CA LYS A 136 0.86 -6.98 -7.09
C LYS A 136 1.05 -5.53 -6.66
N ARG A 137 2.16 -4.94 -7.10
CA ARG A 137 2.47 -3.54 -6.85
C ARG A 137 1.56 -2.67 -7.70
N ASN A 138 0.91 -1.71 -7.05
CA ASN A 138 0.16 -0.64 -7.68
C ASN A 138 0.92 0.67 -7.55
N ILE A 139 0.86 1.49 -8.58
CA ILE A 139 1.46 2.81 -8.64
C ILE A 139 0.36 3.85 -8.78
N TYR A 140 0.47 4.90 -7.99
CA TYR A 140 -0.38 6.08 -8.08
C TYR A 140 0.51 7.27 -8.41
N VAL A 141 0.15 7.99 -9.47
CA VAL A 141 0.83 9.22 -9.87
C VAL A 141 -0.16 10.34 -9.77
N TYR A 142 0.21 11.43 -9.11
CA TYR A 142 -0.65 12.58 -8.92
C TYR A 142 0.17 13.87 -8.92
N LYS A 143 -0.44 14.98 -9.33
CA LYS A 143 0.10 16.32 -9.14
C LYS A 143 -0.49 16.93 -7.88
N LEU A 144 0.32 17.73 -7.21
CA LEU A 144 -0.08 18.43 -6.00
C LEU A 144 0.64 19.78 -5.92
N ASN A 145 -0.07 20.83 -5.53
CA ASN A 145 0.57 22.07 -5.11
C ASN A 145 0.98 21.91 -3.64
N ARG A 146 2.28 21.77 -3.39
CA ARG A 146 2.81 21.51 -2.03
C ARG A 146 2.49 22.63 -1.05
N ILE A 147 2.43 23.87 -1.51
CA ILE A 147 2.19 25.01 -0.63
C ILE A 147 0.72 25.06 -0.23
N LEU A 148 -0.19 24.87 -1.19
CA LEU A 148 -1.62 24.82 -0.93
C LEU A 148 -2.02 23.57 -0.13
N ASP A 149 -1.37 22.42 -0.37
CA ASP A 149 -1.55 21.20 0.43
C ASP A 149 -1.12 21.39 1.90
N THR A 150 -0.03 22.13 2.14
CA THR A 150 0.38 22.52 3.51
C THR A 150 -0.67 23.39 4.20
N LEU A 151 -1.48 24.12 3.42
CA LEU A 151 -2.62 24.91 3.89
C LEU A 151 -3.94 24.10 3.90
N ASN A 152 -3.88 22.78 3.79
CA ASN A 152 -5.02 21.85 3.72
C ASN A 152 -6.00 22.15 2.59
N GLN A 153 -5.53 22.70 1.46
CA GLN A 153 -6.34 22.86 0.27
C GLN A 153 -6.16 21.67 -0.67
N ASP A 154 -7.27 21.05 -1.07
CA ASP A 154 -7.23 19.94 -2.02
C ASP A 154 -6.92 20.45 -3.43
N THR A 155 -5.68 20.21 -3.85
CA THR A 155 -5.18 20.55 -5.19
C THR A 155 -4.75 19.31 -5.97
N ARG A 156 -5.08 18.13 -5.43
CA ARG A 156 -4.64 16.86 -5.97
C ARG A 156 -5.28 16.61 -7.33
N GLU A 157 -4.45 16.27 -8.29
CA GLU A 157 -4.86 15.89 -9.64
C GLU A 157 -4.26 14.51 -9.93
N ASP A 158 -5.09 13.48 -9.93
CA ASP A 158 -4.66 12.11 -10.21
C ASP A 158 -4.32 11.95 -11.70
N LEU A 159 -3.13 11.44 -11.99
CA LEU A 159 -2.60 11.23 -13.33
C LEU A 159 -2.65 9.76 -13.76
N PHE A 160 -2.41 8.86 -12.80
CA PHE A 160 -2.36 7.41 -13.05
C PHE A 160 -2.67 6.63 -11.78
N ASN A 161 -3.37 5.51 -11.94
CA ASN A 161 -3.59 4.51 -10.91
C ASN A 161 -3.74 3.15 -11.59
N GLY A 162 -2.82 2.23 -11.30
CA GLY A 162 -2.82 0.91 -11.93
C GLY A 162 -1.67 0.05 -11.46
N SER A 163 -1.52 -1.12 -12.08
CA SER A 163 -0.41 -2.03 -11.79
C SER A 163 0.93 -1.42 -12.23
N ILE A 164 2.03 -1.95 -11.70
CA ILE A 164 3.38 -1.55 -12.11
C ILE A 164 3.65 -1.80 -13.61
N GLU A 165 3.02 -2.81 -14.22
CA GLU A 165 3.10 -3.05 -15.67
C GLU A 165 2.36 -1.96 -16.45
N GLU A 166 1.14 -1.64 -16.06
CA GLU A 166 0.35 -0.55 -16.66
C GLU A 166 1.07 0.80 -16.52
N TYR A 167 1.72 1.02 -15.38
CA TYR A 167 2.49 2.24 -15.11
C TYR A 167 3.67 2.39 -16.07
N ARG A 168 4.44 1.33 -16.31
CA ARG A 168 5.58 1.35 -17.25
C ARG A 168 5.13 1.71 -18.67
N GLU A 169 3.98 1.21 -19.10
CA GLU A 169 3.40 1.56 -20.40
C GLU A 169 2.88 3.00 -20.44
N TRP A 170 2.26 3.46 -19.34
CA TRP A 170 1.84 4.86 -19.21
C TRP A 170 3.05 5.82 -19.23
N GLN A 171 4.14 5.48 -18.53
CA GLN A 171 5.35 6.30 -18.45
C GLN A 171 6.00 6.47 -19.82
N LYS A 172 6.12 5.39 -20.62
CA LYS A 172 6.62 5.45 -22.01
C LYS A 172 5.82 6.40 -22.90
N LYS A 173 4.52 6.54 -22.65
CA LYS A 173 3.61 7.39 -23.44
C LYS A 173 3.58 8.84 -22.97
N ASN A 174 3.76 9.10 -21.68
CA ASN A 174 3.44 10.39 -21.06
C ASN A 174 4.63 11.14 -20.43
N MET A 175 5.78 10.49 -20.21
CA MET A 175 6.94 11.10 -19.53
C MET A 175 8.18 11.21 -20.44
N LYS A 176 7.98 11.54 -21.72
CA LYS A 176 9.09 11.92 -22.63
C LYS A 176 9.71 13.24 -22.23
#